data_AF-A0A7S1QQR0-F1
#
_entry.id   AF-A0A7S1QQR0-F1
#
_cell.length_a   1.000
_cell.length_b   1.000
_cell.length_c   1.000
_cell.angle_alpha   90.00
_cell.angle_beta   90.00
_cell.angle_gamma   90.00
#
_symmetry.space_group_name_H-M   'P 1'
#
loop_
_entity.id
_entity.type
_entity.pdbx_description
1 polymer ?
#
loop_
_entity_poly.entity_id
_entity_poly.type
_entity_poly.pdbx_seq_one_letter_code
_entity_poly.pdbx_strand_id
1 'polypeptide(L)'
;MLEDKLFVEYVNTLIRDTANPTSEDGYFPRFRTFDWFDMHSWSHGIQPSHDGKDQESTSEELNLLYGIHLWGSVTGNSALAELGATMLSVAAHSIREYFLMLDGNPYHPEDFVRNRVTGVFSQGKVDYTTWFGGAPEYIHGIQMIPLSPALQLTRLAEFCKQEWDDILGKLNIPWMKKDWASIILTGGLAIIDPERAYTLLKDIPDGQMDNGLSRAFALYWAASKPGEVRLPAAPLSRDAPKGTSLLPRLGAKGPPVASVFPPKKVHPLFKPSHTQVTGPKATNKFWTNWVVHRGQSYAIFPMPYVLKWGGGHQLHVSHNYPQYIKGELGPGRMKAYVTPVVSELTLGAKEPAVEHVIVSEGLFGFETEVHGHAAGQTIRYPIYTGMAYISGRFAGGFTPVVSHPHGLAKVEKVRNGIWSFVNRRNHHFRVYVLDAAGAFADSSYDFDSAGRLNGPLDGWVRLAHVIASNDTAVLDAHARAVIVGCNLEVESGGVVRYAFQKEGASDVELLHWAYGHHIDLMGMQSEPDLLQTFSRKKHGNLV
;
A
#
# COMPACT_ATOMS: atom_id res chain seq x y z
N MET A 1 -14.45 0.47 34.46
CA MET A 1 -13.64 -0.16 33.40
C MET A 1 -12.28 0.49 33.25
N LEU A 2 -12.17 1.82 33.07
CA LEU A 2 -10.85 2.48 32.91
C LEU A 2 -9.94 2.43 34.14
N GLU A 3 -10.51 2.23 35.33
CA GLU A 3 -9.74 2.00 36.57
C GLU A 3 -9.09 0.60 36.61
N ASP A 4 -9.56 -0.34 35.79
CA ASP A 4 -8.95 -1.67 35.65
C ASP A 4 -7.75 -1.57 34.71
N LYS A 5 -6.57 -1.47 35.31
CA LYS A 5 -5.30 -1.37 34.58
C LYS A 5 -5.05 -2.57 33.67
N LEU A 6 -5.51 -3.76 34.05
CA LEU A 6 -5.31 -4.95 33.23
C LEU A 6 -6.14 -4.88 31.96
N PHE A 7 -7.38 -4.40 32.06
CA PHE A 7 -8.24 -4.14 30.90
C PHE A 7 -7.65 -3.07 29.97
N VAL A 8 -7.15 -1.96 30.53
CA VAL A 8 -6.52 -0.89 29.74
C VAL A 8 -5.28 -1.40 29.00
N GLU A 9 -4.40 -2.15 29.68
CA GLU A 9 -3.23 -2.75 29.04
C GLU A 9 -3.59 -3.83 28.02
N TYR A 10 -4.67 -4.58 28.23
CA TYR A 10 -5.19 -5.53 27.25
C TYR A 10 -5.55 -4.83 25.94
N VAL A 11 -6.37 -3.77 25.99
CA VAL A 11 -6.77 -3.00 24.80
C VAL A 11 -5.57 -2.32 24.15
N ASN A 12 -4.69 -1.68 24.95
CA ASN A 12 -3.47 -1.06 24.43
C ASN A 12 -2.56 -2.07 23.73
N THR A 13 -2.49 -3.32 24.22
CA THR A 13 -1.70 -4.38 23.58
C THR A 13 -2.25 -4.73 22.19
N LEU A 14 -3.58 -4.81 22.03
CA LEU A 14 -4.20 -5.08 20.71
C LEU A 14 -3.99 -3.92 19.73
N ILE A 15 -4.04 -2.67 20.22
CA ILE A 15 -3.73 -1.49 19.39
C ILE A 15 -2.24 -1.49 19.00
N ARG A 16 -1.33 -1.82 19.91
CA ARG A 16 0.10 -1.94 19.59
C ARG A 16 0.35 -3.03 18.55
N ASP A 17 -0.35 -4.16 18.61
CA ASP A 17 -0.19 -5.22 17.63
C ASP A 17 -0.58 -4.79 16.20
N THR A 18 -1.61 -3.96 16.07
CA THR A 18 -2.16 -3.56 14.77
C THR A 18 -1.58 -2.25 14.25
N ALA A 19 -1.43 -1.26 15.12
CA ALA A 19 -1.16 0.13 14.79
C ALA A 19 -0.18 0.81 15.76
N ASN A 20 0.83 0.08 16.29
CA ASN A 20 1.89 0.70 17.09
C ASN A 20 2.51 1.89 16.32
N PRO A 21 2.47 3.12 16.87
CA PRO A 21 2.92 4.29 16.12
C PRO A 21 4.43 4.59 16.27
N THR A 22 5.11 3.99 17.25
CA THR A 22 6.49 4.34 17.63
C THR A 22 7.50 3.22 17.36
N SER A 23 8.72 3.59 16.98
CA SER A 23 9.86 2.67 16.86
C SER A 23 10.45 2.25 18.20
N GLU A 24 10.05 2.89 19.31
CA GLU A 24 10.55 2.57 20.65
C GLU A 24 9.93 1.29 21.25
N ASP A 25 8.92 0.71 20.61
CA ASP A 25 8.32 -0.54 21.04
C ASP A 25 9.12 -1.74 20.53
N GLY A 26 9.83 -2.40 21.44
CA GLY A 26 10.62 -3.60 21.14
C GLY A 26 9.80 -4.89 20.95
N TYR A 27 8.47 -4.83 21.04
CA TYR A 27 7.59 -6.00 20.95
C TYR A 27 6.70 -6.02 19.71
N PHE A 28 6.31 -4.86 19.18
CA PHE A 28 5.40 -4.75 18.03
C PHE A 28 5.98 -3.87 16.92
N PRO A 29 5.86 -4.28 15.64
CA PRO A 29 6.33 -3.47 14.52
C PRO A 29 5.47 -2.21 14.37
N ARG A 30 6.03 -1.15 13.79
CA ARG A 30 5.26 0.07 13.51
C ARG A 30 4.20 -0.21 12.46
N PHE A 31 2.96 0.24 12.73
CA PHE A 31 1.82 0.19 11.81
C PHE A 31 1.77 -1.13 11.01
N ARG A 32 1.53 -2.23 11.75
CA ARG A 32 1.60 -3.58 11.20
C ARG A 32 0.71 -3.72 9.98
N THR A 33 -0.56 -3.33 10.09
CA THR A 33 -1.57 -3.51 9.03
C THR A 33 -1.71 -2.28 8.15
N PHE A 34 -1.65 -1.08 8.72
CA PHE A 34 -1.86 0.18 8.01
C PHE A 34 -0.63 0.57 7.18
N ASP A 35 -0.84 0.86 5.90
CA ASP A 35 0.19 1.39 5.02
C ASP A 35 0.01 2.89 4.80
N TRP A 36 1.01 3.67 5.20
CA TRP A 36 0.95 5.14 5.14
C TRP A 36 1.14 5.70 3.74
N PHE A 37 1.55 4.88 2.76
CA PHE A 37 1.69 5.30 1.36
C PHE A 37 0.53 4.80 0.49
N ASP A 38 -0.05 3.63 0.78
CA ASP A 38 -1.30 3.23 0.13
C ASP A 38 -2.53 3.90 0.79
N MET A 39 -2.35 4.44 2.00
CA MET A 39 -3.38 5.06 2.84
C MET A 39 -4.55 4.13 3.15
N HIS A 40 -4.32 2.82 3.20
CA HIS A 40 -5.25 1.81 3.70
C HIS A 40 -4.47 0.63 4.28
N SER A 41 -5.17 -0.36 4.82
CA SER A 41 -4.57 -1.52 5.45
C SER A 41 -4.43 -2.69 4.49
N TRP A 42 -3.45 -3.55 4.78
CA TRP A 42 -3.27 -4.84 4.15
C TRP A 42 -3.59 -5.97 5.13
N SER A 43 -4.45 -6.90 4.74
CA SER A 43 -4.88 -8.07 5.52
C SER A 43 -3.83 -9.19 5.50
N HIS A 44 -3.28 -9.49 4.32
CA HIS A 44 -2.43 -10.66 4.14
C HIS A 44 -1.12 -10.60 4.95
N GLY A 45 -0.96 -11.52 5.91
CA GLY A 45 0.23 -11.63 6.73
C GLY A 45 1.41 -12.32 6.03
N ILE A 46 2.09 -13.19 6.77
CA ILE A 46 3.39 -13.80 6.43
C ILE A 46 3.37 -14.89 5.34
N GLN A 47 2.22 -15.29 4.82
CA GLN A 47 2.19 -16.33 3.79
C GLN A 47 2.65 -15.72 2.45
N PRO A 48 3.60 -16.34 1.73
CA PRO A 48 3.99 -15.86 0.41
C PRO A 48 2.81 -15.86 -0.55
N SER A 49 2.59 -14.73 -1.23
CA SER A 49 1.51 -14.56 -2.21
C SER A 49 2.04 -14.08 -3.55
N HIS A 50 1.53 -14.65 -4.64
CA HIS A 50 1.91 -14.30 -6.02
C HIS A 50 1.49 -12.88 -6.38
N ASP A 51 0.33 -12.46 -5.88
CA ASP A 51 -0.27 -11.16 -6.15
C ASP A 51 0.06 -10.12 -5.05
N GLY A 52 0.99 -10.46 -4.15
CA GLY A 52 1.40 -9.60 -3.04
C GLY A 52 0.37 -9.56 -1.92
N LYS A 53 0.26 -8.41 -1.26
CA LYS A 53 -0.71 -8.18 -0.18
C LYS A 53 -2.11 -7.99 -0.72
N ASP A 54 -3.10 -8.37 0.08
CA ASP A 54 -4.51 -8.20 -0.23
C ASP A 54 -5.32 -7.56 0.90
N GLN A 55 -6.41 -6.91 0.53
CA GLN A 55 -7.45 -6.33 1.36
C GLN A 55 -8.81 -6.66 0.74
N GLU A 56 -9.76 -7.07 1.56
CA GLU A 56 -11.13 -7.43 1.14
C GLU A 56 -12.14 -6.57 1.88
N SER A 57 -12.18 -6.67 3.21
CA SER A 57 -13.16 -6.01 4.07
C SER A 57 -12.69 -4.62 4.51
N THR A 58 -12.97 -3.61 3.67
CA THR A 58 -12.61 -2.21 3.98
C THR A 58 -13.37 -1.67 5.20
N SER A 59 -14.58 -2.17 5.46
CA SER A 59 -15.41 -1.79 6.61
C SER A 59 -14.84 -2.25 7.95
N GLU A 60 -14.17 -3.41 8.01
CA GLU A 60 -13.49 -3.87 9.22
C GLU A 60 -12.25 -3.04 9.54
N GLU A 61 -11.53 -2.55 8.52
CA GLU A 61 -10.47 -1.56 8.70
C GLU A 61 -11.02 -0.27 9.31
N LEU A 62 -12.09 0.30 8.73
CA LEU A 62 -12.72 1.51 9.27
C LEU A 62 -13.15 1.30 10.73
N ASN A 63 -13.67 0.12 11.06
CA ASN A 63 -14.07 -0.22 12.41
C ASN A 63 -12.89 -0.27 13.40
N LEU A 64 -11.74 -0.83 12.99
CA LEU A 64 -10.51 -0.80 13.79
C LEU A 64 -10.05 0.65 14.04
N LEU A 65 -9.93 1.46 12.98
CA LEU A 65 -9.43 2.83 13.07
C LEU A 65 -10.36 3.73 13.89
N TYR A 66 -11.68 3.54 13.73
CA TYR A 66 -12.69 4.20 14.56
C TYR A 66 -12.61 3.75 16.02
N GLY A 67 -12.38 2.47 16.28
CA GLY A 67 -12.15 1.94 17.62
C GLY A 67 -10.92 2.57 18.30
N ILE A 68 -9.82 2.76 17.56
CA ILE A 68 -8.61 3.45 18.05
C ILE A 68 -8.94 4.91 18.43
N HIS A 69 -9.67 5.63 17.56
CA HIS A 69 -10.10 6.99 17.82
C HIS A 69 -10.95 7.10 19.10
N LEU A 70 -11.96 6.23 19.25
CA LEU A 70 -12.83 6.18 20.42
C LEU A 70 -12.06 5.81 21.69
N TRP A 71 -11.11 4.86 21.59
CA TRP A 71 -10.28 4.46 22.72
C TRP A 71 -9.37 5.59 23.21
N GLY A 72 -8.71 6.29 22.29
CA GLY A 72 -7.94 7.49 22.64
C GLY A 72 -8.80 8.54 23.33
N SER A 73 -10.01 8.77 22.82
CA SER A 73 -10.96 9.75 23.37
C SER A 73 -11.40 9.39 24.79
N VAL A 74 -11.82 8.14 25.01
CA VAL A 74 -12.34 7.71 26.33
C VAL A 74 -11.24 7.57 27.39
N THR A 75 -10.00 7.33 26.97
CA THR A 75 -8.82 7.26 27.88
C THR A 75 -8.15 8.61 28.11
N GLY A 76 -8.61 9.68 27.44
CA GLY A 76 -7.97 11.00 27.51
C GLY A 76 -6.61 11.08 26.79
N ASN A 77 -6.27 10.10 25.95
CA ASN A 77 -5.08 10.12 25.12
C ASN A 77 -5.38 10.83 23.80
N SER A 78 -5.25 12.16 23.80
CA SER A 78 -5.54 13.01 22.64
C SER A 78 -4.71 12.64 21.41
N ALA A 79 -3.42 12.32 21.59
CA ALA A 79 -2.55 11.93 20.50
C ALA A 79 -3.02 10.63 19.82
N LEU A 80 -3.47 9.64 20.60
CA LEU A 80 -4.04 8.40 20.04
C LEU A 80 -5.40 8.65 19.37
N ALA A 81 -6.25 9.47 19.98
CA ALA A 81 -7.56 9.82 19.42
C ALA A 81 -7.41 10.49 18.05
N GLU A 82 -6.48 11.43 17.94
CA GLU A 82 -6.23 12.18 16.72
C GLU A 82 -5.46 11.36 15.67
N LEU A 83 -4.53 10.49 16.09
CA LEU A 83 -3.92 9.51 15.20
C LEU A 83 -4.98 8.59 14.58
N GLY A 84 -5.89 8.06 15.40
CA GLY A 84 -7.01 7.23 14.94
C GLY A 84 -7.90 7.97 13.94
N ALA A 85 -8.25 9.23 14.23
CA ALA A 85 -9.03 10.08 13.33
C ALA A 85 -8.28 10.38 12.01
N THR A 86 -6.97 10.60 12.07
CA THR A 86 -6.12 10.87 10.90
C THR A 86 -6.07 9.64 10.00
N MET A 87 -5.74 8.47 10.55
CA MET A 87 -5.75 7.20 9.81
C MET A 87 -7.12 6.91 9.20
N LEU A 88 -8.20 7.09 9.98
CA LEU A 88 -9.56 6.88 9.52
C LEU A 88 -9.93 7.82 8.35
N SER A 89 -9.48 9.07 8.38
CA SER A 89 -9.76 10.06 7.34
C SER A 89 -9.06 9.74 6.02
N VAL A 90 -7.76 9.41 6.08
CA VAL A 90 -7.00 9.04 4.86
C VAL A 90 -7.44 7.68 4.32
N ALA A 91 -7.78 6.71 5.18
CA ALA A 91 -8.38 5.44 4.79
C ALA A 91 -9.73 5.63 4.09
N ALA A 92 -10.60 6.48 4.64
CA ALA A 92 -11.87 6.76 4.00
C ALA A 92 -11.71 7.44 2.63
N HIS A 93 -10.66 8.24 2.43
CA HIS A 93 -10.34 8.81 1.12
C HIS A 93 -9.89 7.72 0.13
N SER A 94 -8.88 6.93 0.47
CA SER A 94 -8.37 5.85 -0.41
C SER A 94 -9.44 4.78 -0.71
N ILE A 95 -10.27 4.41 0.27
CA ILE A 95 -11.38 3.45 0.08
C ILE A 95 -12.39 3.94 -0.96
N ARG A 96 -12.72 5.24 -0.96
CA ARG A 96 -13.63 5.82 -1.97
C ARG A 96 -13.02 5.86 -3.36
N GLU A 97 -11.69 6.01 -3.47
CA GLU A 97 -11.02 6.07 -4.77
C GLU A 97 -10.73 4.69 -5.35
N TYR A 98 -10.40 3.69 -4.53
CA TYR A 98 -9.88 2.40 -5.01
C TYR A 98 -10.74 1.18 -4.70
N PHE A 99 -11.75 1.28 -3.83
CA PHE A 99 -12.56 0.12 -3.42
C PHE A 99 -14.04 0.31 -3.72
N LEU A 100 -14.60 1.50 -3.46
CA LEU A 100 -16.01 1.85 -3.68
C LEU A 100 -16.14 2.81 -4.86
N MET A 101 -16.27 2.25 -6.07
CA MET A 101 -16.12 2.95 -7.34
C MET A 101 -17.44 3.60 -7.80
N LEU A 102 -17.45 4.93 -7.85
CA LEU A 102 -18.46 5.71 -8.57
C LEU A 102 -18.25 5.62 -10.08
N ASP A 103 -19.31 5.92 -10.83
CA ASP A 103 -19.22 6.16 -12.27
C ASP A 103 -18.14 7.19 -12.61
N GLY A 104 -17.35 6.89 -13.64
CA GLY A 104 -16.24 7.75 -14.06
C GLY A 104 -14.98 7.66 -13.19
N ASN A 105 -14.91 6.71 -12.25
CA ASN A 105 -13.69 6.45 -11.48
C ASN A 105 -12.48 6.27 -12.42
N PRO A 106 -11.39 7.06 -12.25
CA PRO A 106 -10.27 7.07 -13.18
C PRO A 106 -9.19 6.03 -12.86
N TYR A 107 -9.30 5.32 -11.73
CA TYR A 107 -8.27 4.43 -11.21
C TYR A 107 -8.48 2.97 -11.61
N HIS A 108 -9.67 2.63 -12.10
CA HIS A 108 -10.02 1.29 -12.59
C HIS A 108 -10.45 1.31 -14.06
N PRO A 109 -10.26 0.19 -14.80
CA PRO A 109 -10.82 0.04 -16.13
C PRO A 109 -12.34 0.24 -16.11
N GLU A 110 -12.91 0.90 -17.13
CA GLU A 110 -14.33 1.26 -17.18
C GLU A 110 -15.26 0.04 -16.97
N ASP A 111 -14.96 -1.09 -17.61
CA ASP A 111 -15.73 -2.34 -17.47
C ASP A 111 -15.67 -2.92 -16.05
N PHE A 112 -14.61 -2.60 -15.27
CA PHE A 112 -14.48 -3.04 -13.88
C PHE A 112 -15.19 -2.08 -12.91
N VAL A 113 -15.19 -0.77 -13.21
CA VAL A 113 -15.93 0.26 -12.43
C VAL A 113 -17.42 -0.08 -12.31
N ARG A 114 -17.99 -0.70 -13.35
CA ARG A 114 -19.40 -1.16 -13.38
C ARG A 114 -19.73 -2.23 -12.33
N ASN A 115 -18.74 -2.82 -11.68
CA ASN A 115 -18.95 -3.72 -10.53
C ASN A 115 -19.23 -2.95 -9.23
N ARG A 116 -18.96 -1.65 -9.18
CA ARG A 116 -19.10 -0.74 -8.01
C ARG A 116 -18.16 -1.04 -6.86
N VAL A 117 -17.80 -2.30 -6.61
CA VAL A 117 -16.81 -2.69 -5.60
C VAL A 117 -15.73 -3.56 -6.20
N THR A 118 -14.55 -3.58 -5.58
CA THR A 118 -13.41 -4.36 -6.07
C THR A 118 -13.48 -5.85 -5.76
N GLY A 119 -14.11 -6.23 -4.64
CA GLY A 119 -13.93 -7.57 -4.06
C GLY A 119 -12.56 -7.69 -3.40
N VAL A 120 -11.79 -8.72 -3.74
CA VAL A 120 -10.41 -8.89 -3.24
C VAL A 120 -9.48 -7.98 -4.04
N PHE A 121 -8.94 -6.96 -3.37
CA PHE A 121 -7.95 -6.04 -3.92
C PHE A 121 -6.56 -6.48 -3.47
N SER A 122 -5.68 -6.78 -4.41
CA SER A 122 -4.29 -7.17 -4.16
C SER A 122 -3.33 -6.25 -4.90
N GLN A 123 -2.09 -6.17 -4.44
CA GLN A 123 -1.06 -5.35 -5.08
C GLN A 123 -0.88 -5.72 -6.58
N GLY A 124 -0.92 -7.00 -6.93
CA GLY A 124 -0.77 -7.47 -8.32
C GLY A 124 -2.07 -7.71 -9.09
N LYS A 125 -3.23 -7.66 -8.43
CA LYS A 125 -4.50 -8.15 -8.99
C LYS A 125 -5.71 -7.52 -8.29
N VAL A 126 -6.77 -7.26 -9.03
CA VAL A 126 -8.09 -6.96 -8.44
C VAL A 126 -9.12 -7.95 -8.98
N ASP A 127 -9.87 -8.58 -8.08
CA ASP A 127 -10.81 -9.67 -8.40
C ASP A 127 -12.16 -9.45 -7.71
N TYR A 128 -13.22 -9.31 -8.53
CA TYR A 128 -14.59 -9.18 -8.05
C TYR A 128 -15.11 -10.51 -7.49
N THR A 129 -14.67 -10.85 -6.29
CA THR A 129 -14.89 -12.12 -5.61
C THR A 129 -14.81 -11.94 -4.09
N THR A 130 -15.16 -12.99 -3.34
CA THR A 130 -14.73 -13.14 -1.94
C THR A 130 -13.93 -14.42 -1.73
N TRP A 131 -13.33 -14.57 -0.55
CA TRP A 131 -12.67 -15.81 -0.12
C TRP A 131 -13.62 -16.98 0.17
N PHE A 132 -14.93 -16.73 0.24
CA PHE A 132 -15.94 -17.71 0.67
C PHE A 132 -17.13 -17.84 -0.29
N GLY A 133 -17.14 -17.12 -1.42
CA GLY A 133 -18.12 -17.31 -2.48
C GLY A 133 -18.17 -16.15 -3.49
N GLY A 134 -18.85 -16.37 -4.61
CA GLY A 134 -18.97 -15.39 -5.70
C GLY A 134 -20.32 -14.69 -5.79
N ALA A 135 -21.22 -14.86 -4.82
CA ALA A 135 -22.55 -14.25 -4.87
C ALA A 135 -22.44 -12.74 -4.65
N PRO A 136 -23.16 -11.89 -5.42
CA PRO A 136 -23.08 -10.43 -5.29
C PRO A 136 -23.35 -9.94 -3.87
N GLU A 137 -24.30 -10.53 -3.16
CA GLU A 137 -24.61 -10.20 -1.77
C GLU A 137 -23.42 -10.40 -0.82
N TYR A 138 -22.50 -11.31 -1.14
CA TYR A 138 -21.27 -11.55 -0.37
C TYR A 138 -20.24 -10.48 -0.71
N ILE A 139 -20.02 -10.25 -2.01
CA ILE A 139 -18.99 -9.33 -2.53
C ILE A 139 -19.28 -7.88 -2.13
N HIS A 140 -20.56 -7.49 -2.10
CA HIS A 140 -20.97 -6.16 -1.67
C HIS A 140 -21.16 -6.08 -0.15
N GLY A 141 -21.78 -7.10 0.47
CA GLY A 141 -22.06 -7.10 1.90
C GLY A 141 -20.80 -7.07 2.77
N ILE A 142 -19.70 -7.69 2.33
CA ILE A 142 -18.42 -7.66 3.04
C ILE A 142 -17.84 -6.25 3.17
N GLN A 143 -18.23 -5.31 2.30
CA GLN A 143 -17.83 -3.88 2.38
C GLN A 143 -18.68 -3.06 3.36
N MET A 144 -19.59 -3.71 4.10
CA MET A 144 -20.53 -3.05 5.01
C MET A 144 -20.44 -3.57 6.45
N ILE A 145 -19.78 -4.71 6.67
CA ILE A 145 -19.71 -5.35 7.98
C ILE A 145 -18.37 -5.03 8.67
N PRO A 146 -18.34 -4.69 9.97
CA PRO A 146 -19.49 -4.43 10.86
C PRO A 146 -20.12 -3.06 10.62
N LEU A 147 -21.42 -2.96 10.92
CA LEU A 147 -22.17 -1.70 10.83
C LEU A 147 -21.74 -0.77 11.97
N SER A 148 -20.95 0.26 11.65
CA SER A 148 -20.50 1.28 12.59
C SER A 148 -20.70 2.68 11.99
N PRO A 149 -20.74 3.75 12.82
CA PRO A 149 -20.82 5.13 12.32
C PRO A 149 -19.73 5.50 11.31
N ALA A 150 -18.55 4.87 11.39
CA ALA A 150 -17.44 5.10 10.48
C ALA A 150 -17.75 4.76 9.02
N LEU A 151 -18.71 3.86 8.76
CA LEU A 151 -19.13 3.53 7.39
C LEU A 151 -19.65 4.72 6.61
N GLN A 152 -20.22 5.73 7.29
CA GLN A 152 -20.73 6.95 6.64
C GLN A 152 -19.61 7.79 6.00
N LEU A 153 -18.34 7.51 6.33
CA LEU A 153 -17.19 8.17 5.71
C LEU A 153 -16.91 7.68 4.29
N THR A 154 -17.30 6.45 3.96
CA THR A 154 -17.00 5.81 2.67
C THR A 154 -18.27 5.49 1.88
N ARG A 155 -19.34 5.04 2.55
CA ARG A 155 -20.62 4.66 1.95
C ARG A 155 -21.53 5.88 1.77
N LEU A 156 -21.09 6.83 0.94
CA LEU A 156 -21.84 8.04 0.64
C LEU A 156 -23.15 7.71 -0.09
N ALA A 157 -24.18 8.55 0.11
CA ALA A 157 -25.51 8.33 -0.47
C ALA A 157 -25.49 8.17 -2.00
N GLU A 158 -24.63 8.92 -2.70
CA GLU A 158 -24.44 8.80 -4.14
C GLU A 158 -23.93 7.40 -4.53
N PHE A 159 -22.89 6.91 -3.85
CA PHE A 159 -22.33 5.58 -4.10
C PHE A 159 -23.36 4.49 -3.80
N CYS A 160 -24.01 4.54 -2.64
CA CYS A 160 -25.03 3.56 -2.28
C CYS A 160 -26.20 3.55 -3.25
N LYS A 161 -26.55 4.71 -3.84
CA LYS A 161 -27.58 4.79 -4.87
C LYS A 161 -27.15 4.10 -6.16
N GLN A 162 -25.95 4.38 -6.67
CA GLN A 162 -25.43 3.70 -7.87
C GLN A 162 -25.30 2.18 -7.66
N GLU A 163 -24.74 1.75 -6.53
CA GLU A 163 -24.62 0.34 -6.16
C GLU A 163 -25.99 -0.36 -6.08
N TRP A 164 -26.99 0.32 -5.50
CA TRP A 164 -28.34 -0.22 -5.38
C TRP A 164 -29.03 -0.33 -6.73
N ASP A 165 -29.01 0.74 -7.53
CA ASP A 165 -29.67 0.80 -8.83
C ASP A 165 -29.04 -0.19 -9.82
N ASP A 166 -27.73 -0.43 -9.74
CA ASP A 166 -27.04 -1.32 -10.67
C ASP A 166 -27.08 -2.78 -10.28
N ILE A 167 -26.98 -3.06 -8.98
CA ILE A 167 -26.69 -4.40 -8.48
C ILE A 167 -27.69 -4.81 -7.41
N LEU A 168 -27.62 -4.21 -6.21
CA LEU A 168 -28.29 -4.76 -5.01
C LEU A 168 -29.82 -4.78 -5.13
N GLY A 169 -30.41 -3.73 -5.71
CA GLY A 169 -31.85 -3.63 -5.91
C GLY A 169 -32.42 -4.60 -6.96
N LYS A 170 -31.55 -5.22 -7.78
CA LYS A 170 -31.91 -6.22 -8.80
C LYS A 170 -31.69 -7.65 -8.33
N LEU A 171 -31.05 -7.85 -7.18
CA LEU A 171 -30.83 -9.19 -6.65
C LEU A 171 -32.16 -9.79 -6.20
N ASN A 172 -32.42 -11.03 -6.59
CA ASN A 172 -33.57 -11.79 -6.11
C ASN A 172 -33.29 -12.39 -4.73
N ILE A 173 -32.91 -11.54 -3.77
CA ILE A 173 -32.67 -11.97 -2.39
C ILE A 173 -34.04 -12.14 -1.73
N PRO A 174 -34.37 -13.32 -1.19
CA PRO A 174 -35.48 -13.43 -0.27
C PRO A 174 -35.05 -12.70 1.02
N TRP A 175 -35.37 -11.41 1.12
CA TRP A 175 -35.02 -10.49 2.23
C TRP A 175 -35.47 -10.95 3.63
N MET A 176 -36.04 -12.16 3.73
CA MET A 176 -36.62 -12.83 4.90
C MET A 176 -35.86 -14.14 5.28
N LYS A 177 -34.73 -14.49 4.63
CA LYS A 177 -33.93 -15.70 4.93
C LYS A 177 -32.57 -15.36 5.56
N LYS A 178 -31.86 -16.39 6.06
CA LYS A 178 -30.52 -16.31 6.71
C LYS A 178 -29.41 -15.92 5.72
N ASP A 179 -29.55 -14.76 5.11
CA ASP A 179 -28.65 -14.24 4.09
C ASP A 179 -28.08 -12.88 4.54
N TRP A 180 -27.24 -12.27 3.70
CA TRP A 180 -26.67 -10.93 3.88
C TRP A 180 -27.70 -9.79 3.88
N ALA A 181 -28.99 -10.10 3.91
CA ALA A 181 -30.10 -9.17 3.84
C ALA A 181 -30.02 -8.08 4.93
N SER A 182 -29.83 -8.45 6.21
CA SER A 182 -29.76 -7.44 7.28
C SER A 182 -28.59 -6.47 7.11
N ILE A 183 -27.45 -6.96 6.62
CA ILE A 183 -26.26 -6.15 6.35
C ILE A 183 -26.52 -5.20 5.17
N ILE A 184 -27.03 -5.72 4.05
CA ILE A 184 -27.30 -4.94 2.83
C ILE A 184 -28.39 -3.88 3.06
N LEU A 185 -29.45 -4.23 3.79
CA LEU A 185 -30.52 -3.30 4.12
C LEU A 185 -30.01 -2.17 5.05
N THR A 186 -29.14 -2.49 6.02
CA THR A 186 -28.63 -1.50 6.97
C THR A 186 -27.51 -0.64 6.37
N GLY A 187 -26.54 -1.25 5.69
CA GLY A 187 -25.36 -0.57 5.13
C GLY A 187 -25.57 0.01 3.73
N GLY A 188 -26.60 -0.39 3.01
CA GLY A 188 -26.96 0.10 1.68
C GLY A 188 -28.28 0.85 1.68
N LEU A 189 -29.40 0.11 1.81
CA LEU A 189 -30.73 0.69 1.62
C LEU A 189 -31.05 1.80 2.63
N ALA A 190 -30.69 1.64 3.90
CA ALA A 190 -31.00 2.63 4.93
C ALA A 190 -30.33 4.00 4.68
N ILE A 191 -29.26 4.04 3.89
CA ILE A 191 -28.59 5.28 3.49
C ILE A 191 -29.40 6.05 2.43
N ILE A 192 -30.12 5.35 1.55
CA ILE A 192 -30.84 5.96 0.41
C ILE A 192 -32.36 5.98 0.57
N ASP A 193 -32.92 5.07 1.37
CA ASP A 193 -34.35 4.89 1.63
C ASP A 193 -34.54 4.32 3.06
N PRO A 194 -34.36 5.15 4.10
CA PRO A 194 -34.38 4.71 5.49
C PRO A 194 -35.73 4.13 5.93
N GLU A 195 -36.84 4.65 5.43
CA GLU A 195 -38.20 4.18 5.81
C GLU A 195 -38.48 2.77 5.28
N ARG A 196 -38.11 2.51 4.01
CA ARG A 196 -38.22 1.17 3.44
C ARG A 196 -37.27 0.20 4.12
N ALA A 197 -36.03 0.60 4.37
CA ALA A 197 -35.07 -0.24 5.11
C ALA A 197 -35.61 -0.59 6.49
N TYR A 198 -36.14 0.37 7.24
CA TYR A 198 -36.71 0.15 8.57
C TYR A 198 -37.84 -0.88 8.54
N THR A 199 -38.77 -0.76 7.59
CA THR A 199 -39.88 -1.71 7.41
C THR A 199 -39.35 -3.12 7.15
N LEU A 200 -38.43 -3.28 6.20
CA LEU A 200 -37.87 -4.59 5.86
C LEU A 200 -37.07 -5.20 7.02
N LEU A 201 -36.26 -4.39 7.72
CA LEU A 201 -35.46 -4.84 8.87
C LEU A 201 -36.34 -5.29 10.04
N LYS A 202 -37.53 -4.73 10.20
CA LYS A 202 -38.50 -5.17 11.22
C LYS A 202 -39.02 -6.57 10.94
N ASP A 203 -39.20 -6.90 9.66
CA ASP A 203 -39.84 -8.14 9.22
C ASP A 203 -38.87 -9.33 9.08
N ILE A 204 -37.55 -9.11 9.04
CA ILE A 204 -36.55 -10.20 9.04
C ILE A 204 -36.86 -11.15 10.21
N PRO A 205 -37.01 -12.48 10.02
CA PRO A 205 -37.31 -13.38 11.13
C PRO A 205 -36.18 -13.44 12.18
N ASP A 206 -36.55 -13.72 13.44
CA ASP A 206 -35.55 -13.92 14.49
C ASP A 206 -34.61 -15.09 14.16
N GLY A 207 -33.32 -14.91 14.46
CA GLY A 207 -32.26 -15.85 14.08
C GLY A 207 -31.76 -15.72 12.64
N GLN A 208 -32.38 -14.85 11.81
CA GLN A 208 -31.94 -14.54 10.44
C GLN A 208 -31.17 -13.22 10.30
N MET A 209 -31.05 -12.45 11.39
CA MET A 209 -30.11 -11.33 11.43
C MET A 209 -28.67 -11.87 11.36
N ASP A 210 -27.79 -11.12 10.71
CA ASP A 210 -26.35 -11.35 10.80
C ASP A 210 -25.89 -11.41 12.26
N ASN A 211 -24.94 -12.29 12.57
CA ASN A 211 -24.51 -12.57 13.94
C ASN A 211 -23.74 -11.40 14.58
N GLY A 212 -23.23 -10.46 13.79
CA GLY A 212 -22.61 -9.22 14.23
C GLY A 212 -23.57 -8.02 14.31
N LEU A 213 -24.85 -8.18 13.90
CA LEU A 213 -25.82 -7.08 13.82
C LEU A 213 -27.10 -7.38 14.62
N SER A 214 -27.34 -6.59 15.67
CA SER A 214 -28.63 -6.64 16.37
C SER A 214 -29.73 -5.93 15.58
N ARG A 215 -30.96 -6.46 15.64
CA ARG A 215 -32.15 -5.78 15.06
C ARG A 215 -32.35 -4.39 15.65
N ALA A 216 -32.13 -4.23 16.96
CA ALA A 216 -32.24 -2.94 17.63
C ALA A 216 -31.30 -1.90 17.02
N PHE A 217 -30.03 -2.26 16.79
CA PHE A 217 -29.06 -1.36 16.15
C PHE A 217 -29.42 -1.07 14.69
N ALA A 218 -29.86 -2.08 13.93
CA ALA A 218 -30.27 -1.91 12.55
C ALA A 218 -31.46 -0.93 12.40
N LEU A 219 -32.47 -1.07 13.27
CA LEU A 219 -33.63 -0.18 13.31
C LEU A 219 -33.26 1.23 13.78
N TYR A 220 -32.38 1.34 14.79
CA TYR A 220 -31.84 2.64 15.24
C TYR A 220 -31.11 3.35 14.09
N TRP A 221 -30.21 2.63 13.40
CA TRP A 221 -29.47 3.12 12.26
C TRP A 221 -30.40 3.64 11.17
N ALA A 222 -31.37 2.84 10.72
CA ALA A 222 -32.33 3.29 9.71
C ALA A 222 -33.15 4.51 10.19
N ALA A 223 -33.63 4.52 11.43
CA ALA A 223 -34.39 5.65 11.99
C ALA A 223 -33.55 6.94 12.13
N SER A 224 -32.22 6.82 12.28
CA SER A 224 -31.30 7.95 12.31
C SER A 224 -31.05 8.62 10.95
N LYS A 225 -31.58 8.04 9.86
CA LYS A 225 -31.43 8.55 8.48
C LYS A 225 -29.96 8.79 8.09
N PRO A 226 -29.14 7.73 8.01
CA PRO A 226 -27.68 7.82 7.94
C PRO A 226 -27.17 8.52 6.67
N GLY A 227 -27.95 8.57 5.58
CA GLY A 227 -27.60 9.34 4.38
C GLY A 227 -27.85 10.86 4.49
N GLU A 228 -28.63 11.30 5.47
CA GLU A 228 -28.91 12.73 5.74
C GLU A 228 -27.97 13.32 6.80
N VAL A 229 -27.22 12.48 7.52
CA VAL A 229 -26.30 12.91 8.57
C VAL A 229 -25.14 13.66 7.92
N ARG A 230 -25.11 14.98 8.12
CA ARG A 230 -23.90 15.76 7.85
C ARG A 230 -22.89 15.41 8.91
N LEU A 231 -21.82 14.70 8.52
CA LEU A 231 -20.67 14.52 9.38
C LEU A 231 -20.20 15.92 9.81
N PRO A 232 -20.19 16.23 11.11
CA PRO A 232 -19.63 17.49 11.56
C PRO A 232 -18.18 17.56 11.06
N ALA A 233 -17.74 18.72 10.57
CA ALA A 233 -16.31 18.95 10.42
C ALA A 233 -15.69 18.62 11.77
N ALA A 234 -14.84 17.58 11.83
CA ALA A 234 -14.23 17.18 13.08
C ALA A 234 -13.64 18.45 13.71
N PRO A 235 -13.94 18.78 14.97
CA PRO A 235 -13.11 19.72 15.67
C PRO A 235 -11.76 19.02 15.82
N LEU A 236 -10.88 19.20 14.81
CA LEU A 236 -9.45 19.05 15.03
C LEU A 236 -9.19 19.85 16.30
N SER A 237 -8.60 19.20 17.30
CA SER A 237 -8.26 19.82 18.58
C SER A 237 -7.59 21.16 18.28
N ARG A 238 -8.32 22.27 18.44
CA ARG A 238 -7.79 23.61 18.20
C ARG A 238 -6.76 24.00 19.27
N ASP A 239 -6.65 23.17 20.31
CA ASP A 239 -5.85 23.42 21.50
C ASP A 239 -4.49 22.70 21.47
N ALA A 240 -4.28 21.72 20.57
CA ALA A 240 -2.96 21.14 20.37
C ALA A 240 -2.09 22.12 19.56
N PRO A 241 -0.87 22.48 20.04
CA PRO A 241 0.03 23.31 19.25
C PRO A 241 0.31 22.65 17.90
N LYS A 242 0.17 23.41 16.80
CA LYS A 242 0.55 22.95 15.45
C LYS A 242 1.96 22.33 15.51
N GLY A 243 2.15 21.19 14.84
CA GLY A 243 3.43 20.47 14.82
C GLY A 243 3.64 19.49 15.98
N THR A 244 2.63 19.25 16.83
CA THR A 244 2.73 18.22 17.88
C THR A 244 2.65 16.83 17.28
N SER A 245 3.65 15.98 17.51
CA SER A 245 3.67 14.61 17.00
C SER A 245 2.52 13.75 17.55
N LEU A 246 1.82 13.05 16.66
CA LEU A 246 0.79 12.05 16.94
C LEU A 246 1.34 10.62 16.93
N LEU A 247 2.64 10.44 17.20
CA LEU A 247 3.28 9.12 17.27
C LEU A 247 3.66 8.74 18.71
N PRO A 248 2.72 8.75 19.68
CA PRO A 248 3.04 8.52 21.08
C PRO A 248 3.36 7.06 21.35
N ARG A 249 4.20 6.77 22.35
CA ARG A 249 4.26 5.42 22.89
C ARG A 249 2.94 5.05 23.57
N LEU A 250 2.46 3.83 23.35
CA LEU A 250 1.24 3.30 23.98
C LEU A 250 1.57 2.24 25.04
N GLY A 251 0.85 2.26 26.16
CA GLY A 251 0.95 1.28 27.23
C GLY A 251 2.29 1.24 27.97
N ALA A 252 2.47 0.22 28.81
CA ALA A 252 3.70 0.06 29.59
C ALA A 252 4.93 -0.24 28.73
N LYS A 253 6.13 0.09 29.24
CA LYS A 253 7.40 -0.16 28.52
C LYS A 253 7.77 -1.64 28.37
N GLY A 254 7.05 -2.54 29.04
CA GLY A 254 7.34 -3.96 29.12
C GLY A 254 6.63 -4.81 28.06
N PRO A 255 6.83 -6.14 28.12
CA PRO A 255 6.14 -7.08 27.25
C PRO A 255 4.62 -7.06 27.52
N PRO A 256 3.81 -7.61 26.60
CA PRO A 256 2.41 -7.92 26.88
C PRO A 256 2.24 -8.65 28.22
N VAL A 257 1.13 -8.38 28.93
CA VAL A 257 0.87 -8.97 30.23
C VAL A 257 0.74 -10.49 30.09
N ALA A 258 1.70 -11.24 30.65
CA ALA A 258 1.85 -12.68 30.38
C ALA A 258 0.67 -13.55 30.85
N SER A 259 -0.11 -13.09 31.84
CA SER A 259 -1.33 -13.78 32.27
C SER A 259 -2.45 -13.72 31.23
N VAL A 260 -2.42 -12.73 30.35
CA VAL A 260 -3.42 -12.52 29.29
C VAL A 260 -2.88 -12.94 27.91
N PHE A 261 -1.61 -12.62 27.65
CA PHE A 261 -0.89 -12.99 26.44
C PHE A 261 0.34 -13.85 26.78
N PRO A 262 0.15 -15.17 27.00
CA PRO A 262 1.26 -16.05 27.34
C PRO A 262 2.33 -16.05 26.23
N PRO A 263 3.59 -15.71 26.54
CA PRO A 263 4.62 -15.60 25.53
C PRO A 263 4.93 -16.96 24.90
N LYS A 264 5.15 -16.97 23.59
CA LYS A 264 5.66 -18.12 22.84
C LYS A 264 7.07 -17.81 22.35
N LYS A 265 7.99 -18.76 22.51
CA LYS A 265 9.40 -18.61 22.08
C LYS A 265 9.56 -18.64 20.55
N VAL A 266 8.63 -19.26 19.85
CA VAL A 266 8.67 -19.46 18.39
C VAL A 266 7.28 -19.23 17.83
N HIS A 267 7.18 -18.47 16.74
CA HIS A 267 5.95 -18.33 15.99
C HIS A 267 5.73 -19.61 15.15
N PRO A 268 4.56 -20.26 15.22
CA PRO A 268 4.36 -21.59 14.61
C PRO A 268 4.47 -21.59 13.08
N LEU A 269 4.19 -20.45 12.44
CA LEU A 269 4.16 -20.31 10.97
C LEU A 269 5.22 -19.36 10.41
N PHE A 270 5.97 -18.65 11.26
CA PHE A 270 6.89 -17.60 10.83
C PHE A 270 8.30 -17.94 11.28
N LYS A 271 9.20 -18.09 10.32
CA LYS A 271 10.63 -18.17 10.55
C LYS A 271 11.30 -17.11 9.69
N PRO A 272 11.74 -15.98 10.27
CA PRO A 272 12.49 -14.96 9.55
C PRO A 272 13.62 -15.62 8.75
N SER A 273 13.71 -15.29 7.49
CA SER A 273 14.77 -15.75 6.57
C SER A 273 15.29 -14.55 5.79
N HIS A 274 16.55 -14.60 5.33
CA HIS A 274 17.14 -13.54 4.48
C HIS A 274 17.06 -12.12 5.07
N THR A 275 17.15 -11.98 6.39
CA THR A 275 17.13 -10.68 7.07
C THR A 275 18.07 -10.69 8.27
N GLN A 276 18.86 -9.63 8.43
CA GLN A 276 19.70 -9.36 9.60
C GLN A 276 19.03 -8.39 10.57
N VAL A 277 17.93 -7.75 10.15
CA VAL A 277 17.20 -6.79 10.99
C VAL A 277 16.69 -7.51 12.23
N THR A 278 16.96 -6.94 13.40
CA THR A 278 16.52 -7.48 14.70
C THR A 278 15.23 -6.80 15.17
N GLY A 279 14.61 -7.33 16.22
CA GLY A 279 13.39 -6.77 16.79
C GLY A 279 12.09 -7.22 16.10
N PRO A 280 10.97 -6.51 16.36
CA PRO A 280 9.66 -6.87 15.84
C PRO A 280 9.62 -6.87 14.31
N LYS A 281 9.12 -7.95 13.72
CA LYS A 281 9.02 -8.11 12.28
C LYS A 281 7.68 -7.63 11.74
N ALA A 282 7.73 -6.80 10.72
CA ALA A 282 6.57 -6.45 9.94
C ALA A 282 6.06 -7.68 9.17
N THR A 283 4.73 -7.81 9.07
CA THR A 283 4.08 -9.00 8.48
C THR A 283 3.24 -8.67 7.25
N ASN A 284 2.86 -7.40 7.07
CA ASN A 284 1.94 -6.97 6.02
C ASN A 284 2.58 -5.94 5.07
N LYS A 285 3.89 -5.71 5.16
CA LYS A 285 4.61 -4.81 4.25
C LYS A 285 4.92 -5.49 2.92
N PHE A 286 5.05 -4.70 1.85
CA PHE A 286 5.18 -5.22 0.48
C PHE A 286 6.40 -6.14 0.27
N TRP A 287 7.46 -6.00 1.07
CA TRP A 287 8.67 -6.83 0.99
C TRP A 287 8.60 -8.15 1.75
N THR A 288 7.52 -8.39 2.51
CA THR A 288 7.50 -9.51 3.46
C THR A 288 7.52 -10.89 2.79
N ASN A 289 7.21 -10.98 1.50
CA ASN A 289 7.50 -12.19 0.70
C ASN A 289 8.98 -12.59 0.80
N TRP A 290 9.92 -11.66 0.91
CA TRP A 290 11.35 -11.96 0.96
C TRP A 290 11.91 -12.26 2.35
N VAL A 291 11.13 -12.07 3.43
CA VAL A 291 11.59 -12.37 4.81
C VAL A 291 11.04 -13.69 5.37
N VAL A 292 10.37 -14.48 4.53
CA VAL A 292 9.73 -15.74 4.93
C VAL A 292 10.31 -16.93 4.18
N HIS A 293 10.31 -18.09 4.82
CA HIS A 293 10.83 -19.33 4.25
C HIS A 293 10.16 -19.65 2.90
N ARG A 294 10.98 -19.84 1.85
CA ARG A 294 10.57 -20.08 0.44
C ARG A 294 9.83 -18.93 -0.26
N GLY A 295 9.74 -17.76 0.36
CA GLY A 295 9.09 -16.60 -0.25
C GLY A 295 9.99 -15.78 -1.17
N GLN A 296 11.31 -15.98 -1.16
CA GLN A 296 12.26 -15.22 -1.98
C GLN A 296 12.07 -15.36 -3.50
N SER A 297 11.37 -16.41 -3.95
CA SER A 297 10.99 -16.62 -5.35
C SER A 297 9.74 -15.87 -5.78
N TYR A 298 9.04 -15.24 -4.83
CA TYR A 298 7.85 -14.43 -5.08
C TYR A 298 8.24 -12.98 -5.36
N ALA A 299 7.35 -12.29 -6.06
CA ALA A 299 7.53 -10.87 -6.35
C ALA A 299 7.22 -10.01 -5.12
N ILE A 300 7.75 -8.80 -5.09
CA ILE A 300 7.38 -7.74 -4.16
C ILE A 300 6.91 -6.52 -4.96
N PHE A 301 6.07 -5.69 -4.34
CA PHE A 301 5.33 -4.64 -5.03
C PHE A 301 5.58 -3.26 -4.39
N PRO A 302 6.78 -2.68 -4.53
CA PRO A 302 7.02 -1.30 -4.08
C PRO A 302 6.17 -0.29 -4.85
N MET A 303 5.77 -0.61 -6.08
CA MET A 303 5.07 0.30 -7.01
C MET A 303 5.92 1.52 -7.43
N PRO A 304 5.86 1.95 -8.70
CA PRO A 304 5.14 1.31 -9.82
C PRO A 304 5.87 0.04 -10.33
N TYR A 305 7.07 -0.22 -9.83
CA TYR A 305 7.84 -1.40 -10.19
C TYR A 305 7.42 -2.63 -9.38
N VAL A 306 7.51 -3.80 -10.01
CA VAL A 306 7.44 -5.10 -9.37
C VAL A 306 8.80 -5.76 -9.46
N LEU A 307 9.31 -6.25 -8.33
CA LEU A 307 10.66 -6.80 -8.23
C LEU A 307 10.63 -8.28 -7.87
N LYS A 308 11.55 -9.06 -8.42
CA LYS A 308 11.70 -10.48 -8.12
C LYS A 308 13.16 -10.89 -8.22
N TRP A 309 13.61 -11.79 -7.35
CA TRP A 309 14.92 -12.42 -7.51
C TRP A 309 14.89 -13.46 -8.63
N GLY A 310 15.87 -13.38 -9.53
CA GLY A 310 16.13 -14.40 -10.54
C GLY A 310 17.39 -15.21 -10.29
N GLY A 311 17.83 -15.93 -11.31
CA GLY A 311 19.06 -16.73 -11.25
C GLY A 311 20.29 -15.86 -10.98
N GLY A 312 21.22 -16.37 -10.16
CA GLY A 312 22.46 -15.66 -9.84
C GLY A 312 22.29 -14.39 -9.00
N HIS A 313 21.18 -14.27 -8.24
CA HIS A 313 20.85 -13.09 -7.44
C HIS A 313 20.71 -11.79 -8.24
N GLN A 314 20.27 -11.90 -9.51
CA GLN A 314 19.90 -10.74 -10.29
C GLN A 314 18.53 -10.24 -9.87
N LEU A 315 18.39 -8.92 -9.74
CA LEU A 315 17.14 -8.25 -9.45
C LEU A 315 16.36 -8.07 -10.77
N HIS A 316 15.27 -8.83 -10.93
CA HIS A 316 14.38 -8.70 -12.08
C HIS A 316 13.38 -7.58 -11.83
N VAL A 317 13.20 -6.74 -12.84
CA VAL A 317 12.36 -5.54 -12.80
C VAL A 317 11.21 -5.70 -13.79
N SER A 318 10.00 -5.48 -13.30
CA SER A 318 8.78 -5.40 -14.11
C SER A 318 8.12 -4.03 -13.94
N HIS A 319 7.62 -3.49 -15.03
CA HIS A 319 6.68 -2.38 -15.05
C HIS A 319 5.78 -2.58 -16.27
N ASN A 320 4.76 -3.41 -16.10
CA ASN A 320 3.96 -3.97 -17.19
C ASN A 320 2.50 -3.51 -17.10
N TYR A 321 1.76 -3.66 -18.20
CA TYR A 321 0.34 -3.35 -18.27
C TYR A 321 -0.53 -4.51 -17.76
N PRO A 322 -1.73 -4.22 -17.22
CA PRO A 322 -2.64 -5.24 -16.76
C PRO A 322 -3.19 -6.09 -17.90
N GLN A 323 -3.48 -7.35 -17.59
CA GLN A 323 -4.28 -8.26 -18.39
C GLN A 323 -5.69 -8.36 -17.81
N TYR A 324 -6.69 -8.31 -18.68
CA TYR A 324 -8.09 -8.27 -18.29
C TYR A 324 -8.73 -9.67 -18.37
N ILE A 325 -9.47 -10.03 -17.33
CA ILE A 325 -10.17 -11.30 -17.21
C ILE A 325 -11.67 -11.01 -17.25
N LYS A 326 -12.31 -11.42 -18.36
CA LYS A 326 -13.76 -11.38 -18.50
C LYS A 326 -14.38 -12.57 -17.77
N GLY A 327 -15.54 -12.37 -17.15
CA GLY A 327 -16.32 -13.44 -16.54
C GLY A 327 -17.81 -13.27 -16.84
N GLU A 328 -18.62 -14.23 -16.37
CA GLU A 328 -20.07 -14.25 -16.57
C GLU A 328 -20.80 -13.34 -15.57
N LEU A 329 -20.38 -12.06 -15.48
CA LEU A 329 -21.00 -11.08 -14.60
C LEU A 329 -22.15 -10.32 -15.28
N GLY A 330 -22.47 -10.62 -16.54
CA GLY A 330 -23.45 -9.86 -17.33
C GLY A 330 -22.79 -8.75 -18.18
N PRO A 331 -23.61 -7.97 -18.91
CA PRO A 331 -23.10 -7.11 -19.98
C PRO A 331 -22.15 -6.01 -19.50
N GLY A 332 -20.97 -5.95 -20.11
CA GLY A 332 -19.97 -4.90 -19.88
C GLY A 332 -19.26 -4.95 -18.53
N ARG A 333 -19.39 -6.03 -17.75
CA ARG A 333 -18.70 -6.18 -16.46
C ARG A 333 -17.46 -7.07 -16.57
N MET A 334 -16.36 -6.63 -15.96
CA MET A 334 -15.10 -7.38 -15.91
C MET A 334 -14.99 -8.17 -14.60
N LYS A 335 -14.48 -9.41 -14.63
CA LYS A 335 -14.33 -10.23 -13.42
C LYS A 335 -13.09 -9.84 -12.62
N ALA A 336 -11.97 -9.67 -13.29
CA ALA A 336 -10.71 -9.34 -12.65
C ALA A 336 -9.75 -8.69 -13.65
N TYR A 337 -8.69 -8.07 -13.14
CA TYR A 337 -7.51 -7.77 -13.92
C TYR A 337 -6.26 -8.01 -13.06
N VAL A 338 -5.19 -8.44 -13.72
CA VAL A 338 -3.92 -8.82 -13.08
C VAL A 338 -2.77 -8.21 -13.85
N THR A 339 -1.76 -7.70 -13.16
CA THR A 339 -0.53 -7.24 -13.81
C THR A 339 0.49 -8.37 -13.79
N PRO A 340 0.78 -9.01 -14.94
CA PRO A 340 1.68 -10.15 -14.96
C PRO A 340 3.11 -9.72 -14.62
N VAL A 341 3.74 -10.45 -13.71
CA VAL A 341 5.14 -10.23 -13.35
C VAL A 341 6.04 -10.81 -14.43
N VAL A 342 6.57 -9.93 -15.26
CA VAL A 342 7.49 -10.25 -16.37
C VAL A 342 8.82 -9.54 -16.18
N SER A 343 9.92 -10.14 -16.63
CA SER A 343 11.25 -9.55 -16.47
C SER A 343 11.57 -8.66 -17.66
N GLU A 344 11.33 -7.35 -17.53
CA GLU A 344 11.56 -6.37 -18.60
C GLU A 344 13.02 -5.88 -18.63
N LEU A 345 13.67 -5.81 -17.47
CA LEU A 345 15.12 -5.71 -17.30
C LEU A 345 15.57 -6.50 -16.06
N THR A 346 16.86 -6.79 -15.98
CA THR A 346 17.54 -7.29 -14.79
C THR A 346 18.70 -6.39 -14.43
N LEU A 347 18.95 -6.23 -13.14
CA LEU A 347 20.12 -5.55 -12.59
C LEU A 347 20.89 -6.53 -11.70
N GLY A 348 22.19 -6.68 -11.95
CA GLY A 348 23.06 -7.52 -11.15
C GLY A 348 24.52 -7.31 -11.52
N ALA A 349 25.35 -8.31 -11.27
CA ALA A 349 26.77 -8.28 -11.60
C ALA A 349 27.19 -9.48 -12.46
N LYS A 350 28.37 -9.37 -13.07
CA LYS A 350 29.02 -10.44 -13.83
C LYS A 350 29.55 -11.54 -12.93
N GLU A 351 30.13 -11.15 -11.79
CA GLU A 351 30.71 -12.07 -10.81
C GLU A 351 29.60 -12.78 -10.04
N PRO A 352 29.82 -14.04 -9.62
CA PRO A 352 28.82 -14.81 -8.89
C PRO A 352 28.55 -14.20 -7.52
N ALA A 353 27.27 -14.02 -7.22
CA ALA A 353 26.77 -13.69 -5.90
C ALA A 353 26.43 -14.96 -5.11
N VAL A 354 26.54 -14.88 -3.78
CA VAL A 354 26.37 -15.99 -2.84
C VAL A 354 25.02 -15.92 -2.15
N GLU A 355 24.63 -14.72 -1.73
CA GLU A 355 23.39 -14.52 -0.99
C GLU A 355 22.82 -13.13 -1.23
N HIS A 356 21.56 -12.97 -0.83
CA HIS A 356 20.94 -11.67 -0.61
C HIS A 356 20.39 -11.63 0.82
N VAL A 357 20.44 -10.45 1.44
CA VAL A 357 20.01 -10.27 2.82
C VAL A 357 19.48 -8.87 3.04
N ILE A 358 18.32 -8.77 3.70
CA ILE A 358 17.73 -7.50 4.12
C ILE A 358 18.48 -6.99 5.35
N VAL A 359 19.05 -5.79 5.24
CA VAL A 359 19.92 -5.19 6.25
C VAL A 359 19.26 -4.05 7.03
N SER A 360 18.24 -3.40 6.44
CA SER A 360 17.42 -2.40 7.12
C SER A 360 15.98 -2.43 6.62
N GLU A 361 15.03 -2.06 7.47
CA GLU A 361 13.60 -1.99 7.17
C GLU A 361 13.02 -0.73 7.82
N GLY A 362 12.18 0.00 7.08
CA GLY A 362 11.45 1.19 7.52
C GLY A 362 9.95 1.03 7.31
N LEU A 363 9.19 2.13 7.31
CA LEU A 363 7.75 2.09 6.99
C LEU A 363 7.46 2.03 5.49
N PHE A 364 8.30 2.71 4.70
CA PHE A 364 8.10 2.94 3.27
C PHE A 364 9.01 2.10 2.38
N GLY A 365 9.89 1.29 2.97
CA GLY A 365 10.90 0.58 2.22
C GLY A 365 11.88 -0.15 3.10
N PHE A 366 12.85 -0.77 2.45
CA PHE A 366 13.88 -1.58 3.06
C PHE A 366 15.14 -1.52 2.19
N GLU A 367 16.24 -2.02 2.75
CA GLU A 367 17.48 -2.19 2.02
C GLU A 367 17.88 -3.66 2.02
N THR A 368 18.30 -4.15 0.86
CA THR A 368 18.83 -5.50 0.69
C THR A 368 20.20 -5.43 0.05
N GLU A 369 21.12 -6.25 0.56
CA GLU A 369 22.47 -6.39 0.02
C GLU A 369 22.61 -7.76 -0.65
N VAL A 370 23.29 -7.77 -1.79
CA VAL A 370 23.78 -8.98 -2.46
C VAL A 370 25.27 -9.08 -2.22
N HIS A 371 25.74 -10.22 -1.71
CA HIS A 371 27.14 -10.42 -1.35
C HIS A 371 27.84 -11.37 -2.32
N GLY A 372 29.05 -11.03 -2.71
CA GLY A 372 29.94 -11.89 -3.51
C GLY A 372 30.83 -12.79 -2.66
N HIS A 373 31.76 -13.49 -3.30
CA HIS A 373 32.74 -14.32 -2.61
C HIS A 373 33.93 -13.54 -2.04
N ALA A 374 34.25 -12.39 -2.64
CA ALA A 374 35.35 -11.55 -2.17
C ALA A 374 34.90 -10.66 -1.00
N ALA A 375 35.80 -10.41 -0.05
CA ALA A 375 35.51 -9.52 1.07
C ALA A 375 35.16 -8.11 0.59
N GLY A 376 34.04 -7.56 1.08
CA GLY A 376 33.54 -6.23 0.69
C GLY A 376 32.85 -6.18 -0.68
N GLN A 377 32.78 -7.29 -1.42
CA GLN A 377 32.09 -7.36 -2.71
C GLN A 377 30.58 -7.39 -2.48
N THR A 378 29.92 -6.25 -2.72
CA THR A 378 28.51 -6.04 -2.36
C THR A 378 27.76 -5.23 -3.40
N ILE A 379 26.46 -5.51 -3.54
CA ILE A 379 25.51 -4.63 -4.21
C ILE A 379 24.40 -4.26 -3.23
N ARG A 380 24.24 -2.98 -2.93
CA ARG A 380 23.20 -2.46 -2.03
C ARG A 380 22.01 -1.95 -2.84
N TYR A 381 20.82 -2.45 -2.56
CA TYR A 381 19.57 -2.05 -3.21
C TYR A 381 18.62 -1.38 -2.19
N PRO A 382 18.57 -0.04 -2.13
CA PRO A 382 17.49 0.65 -1.43
C PRO A 382 16.19 0.50 -2.24
N ILE A 383 15.16 -0.08 -1.64
CA ILE A 383 13.86 -0.34 -2.28
C ILE A 383 12.77 0.35 -1.46
N TYR A 384 12.18 1.38 -2.05
CA TYR A 384 11.14 2.21 -1.44
C TYR A 384 9.90 2.24 -2.31
N THR A 385 8.74 2.32 -1.67
CA THR A 385 7.48 2.50 -2.39
C THR A 385 7.49 3.80 -3.17
N GLY A 386 6.97 3.80 -4.40
CA GLY A 386 6.93 4.98 -5.27
C GLY A 386 8.28 5.42 -5.85
N MET A 387 9.36 4.64 -5.69
CA MET A 387 10.66 5.02 -6.25
C MET A 387 10.59 5.17 -7.79
N ALA A 388 11.15 6.25 -8.34
CA ALA A 388 11.20 6.47 -9.79
C ALA A 388 12.28 5.62 -10.49
N TYR A 389 13.31 5.20 -9.75
CA TYR A 389 14.45 4.45 -10.25
C TYR A 389 14.71 3.22 -9.39
N ILE A 390 14.97 2.08 -10.01
CA ILE A 390 15.64 0.95 -9.34
C ILE A 390 17.12 1.31 -9.27
N SER A 391 17.72 1.21 -8.09
CA SER A 391 19.10 1.63 -7.85
C SER A 391 19.89 0.52 -7.17
N GLY A 392 21.12 0.26 -7.63
CA GLY A 392 22.07 -0.65 -6.99
C GLY A 392 23.42 0.05 -6.81
N ARG A 393 23.94 0.09 -5.57
CA ARG A 393 25.31 0.58 -5.28
C ARG A 393 26.27 -0.59 -5.30
N PHE A 394 27.20 -0.57 -6.24
CA PHE A 394 28.23 -1.59 -6.45
C PHE A 394 29.48 -1.21 -5.68
N ALA A 395 30.13 -2.21 -5.06
CA ALA A 395 31.41 -2.06 -4.38
C ALA A 395 32.20 -3.39 -4.41
N GLY A 396 33.50 -3.30 -4.12
CA GLY A 396 34.36 -4.48 -3.94
C GLY A 396 34.59 -5.31 -5.20
N GLY A 397 34.57 -4.66 -6.37
CA GLY A 397 34.97 -5.28 -7.63
C GLY A 397 33.85 -5.98 -8.41
N PHE A 398 32.58 -5.75 -8.09
CA PHE A 398 31.49 -6.17 -8.97
C PHE A 398 31.47 -5.33 -10.26
N THR A 399 31.30 -6.01 -11.38
CA THR A 399 31.09 -5.43 -12.71
C THR A 399 29.58 -5.42 -13.01
N PRO A 400 28.93 -4.26 -13.11
CA PRO A 400 27.49 -4.17 -13.35
C PRO A 400 27.03 -4.83 -14.66
N VAL A 401 25.86 -5.45 -14.59
CA VAL A 401 25.14 -6.01 -15.74
C VAL A 401 23.70 -5.54 -15.67
N VAL A 402 23.26 -4.84 -16.71
CA VAL A 402 21.85 -4.50 -16.96
C VAL A 402 21.42 -5.29 -18.18
N SER A 403 20.54 -6.28 -18.02
CA SER A 403 20.23 -7.19 -19.12
C SER A 403 18.75 -7.48 -19.25
N HIS A 404 18.38 -8.28 -20.23
CA HIS A 404 17.02 -8.80 -20.39
C HIS A 404 17.14 -10.31 -20.68
N PRO A 405 16.27 -11.18 -20.12
CA PRO A 405 16.41 -12.64 -20.27
C PRO A 405 16.45 -13.14 -21.72
N HIS A 406 15.84 -12.40 -22.66
CA HIS A 406 15.87 -12.73 -24.10
C HIS A 406 16.81 -11.83 -24.91
N GLY A 407 17.73 -11.12 -24.24
CA GLY A 407 18.64 -10.14 -24.83
C GLY A 407 18.01 -8.76 -25.01
N LEU A 408 18.88 -7.76 -25.18
CA LEU A 408 18.51 -6.37 -25.47
C LEU A 408 18.39 -6.18 -26.99
N ALA A 409 17.47 -5.30 -27.41
CA ALA A 409 17.33 -4.89 -28.80
C ALA A 409 18.30 -3.77 -29.15
N LYS A 410 18.51 -2.83 -28.22
CA LYS A 410 19.40 -1.69 -28.42
C LYS A 410 20.02 -1.23 -27.09
N VAL A 411 21.29 -0.90 -27.13
CA VAL A 411 22.04 -0.21 -26.06
C VAL A 411 22.74 0.98 -26.71
N GLU A 412 22.45 2.19 -26.24
CA GLU A 412 23.00 3.42 -26.82
C GLU A 412 23.48 4.35 -25.72
N LYS A 413 24.74 4.75 -25.78
CA LYS A 413 25.31 5.78 -24.90
C LYS A 413 24.81 7.14 -25.39
N VAL A 414 24.01 7.81 -24.57
CA VAL A 414 23.50 9.16 -24.88
C VAL A 414 24.54 10.22 -24.53
N ARG A 415 25.18 10.06 -23.37
CA ARG A 415 26.37 10.81 -22.95
C ARG A 415 27.09 10.05 -21.82
N ASN A 416 28.22 10.57 -21.36
CA ASN A 416 28.91 10.03 -20.17
C ASN A 416 27.93 9.88 -18.99
N GLY A 417 27.86 8.67 -18.44
CA GLY A 417 26.97 8.33 -17.34
C GLY A 417 25.48 8.09 -17.70
N ILE A 418 25.06 8.25 -18.96
CA ILE A 418 23.65 8.07 -19.37
C ILE A 418 23.52 7.22 -20.64
N TRP A 419 22.71 6.17 -20.58
CA TRP A 419 22.39 5.29 -21.69
C TRP A 419 20.87 5.14 -21.89
N SER A 420 20.50 4.80 -23.12
CA SER A 420 19.16 4.36 -23.51
C SER A 420 19.20 2.86 -23.83
N PHE A 421 18.37 2.08 -23.15
CA PHE A 421 18.24 0.64 -23.34
C PHE A 421 16.85 0.36 -23.91
N VAL A 422 16.78 -0.52 -24.91
CA VAL A 422 15.52 -1.02 -25.48
C VAL A 422 15.54 -2.53 -25.40
N ASN A 423 14.55 -3.13 -24.76
CA ASN A 423 14.41 -4.58 -24.71
C ASN A 423 13.70 -5.11 -25.98
N ARG A 424 13.62 -6.43 -26.14
CA ARG A 424 13.00 -7.04 -27.32
C ARG A 424 11.47 -6.91 -27.40
N ARG A 425 10.84 -6.40 -26.34
CA ARG A 425 9.41 -6.04 -26.31
C ARG A 425 9.17 -4.56 -26.63
N ASN A 426 10.22 -3.85 -27.03
CA ASN A 426 10.18 -2.41 -27.33
C ASN A 426 9.82 -1.54 -26.11
N HIS A 427 10.15 -1.99 -24.90
CA HIS A 427 10.13 -1.13 -23.72
C HIS A 427 11.45 -0.36 -23.64
N HIS A 428 11.34 0.93 -23.34
CA HIS A 428 12.45 1.87 -23.34
C HIS A 428 12.86 2.20 -21.91
N PHE A 429 14.16 2.19 -21.63
CA PHE A 429 14.70 2.48 -20.31
C PHE A 429 15.84 3.47 -20.38
N ARG A 430 15.90 4.34 -19.38
CA ARG A 430 17.11 5.11 -19.07
C ARG A 430 17.95 4.32 -18.08
N VAL A 431 19.25 4.22 -18.35
CA VAL A 431 20.23 3.60 -17.46
C VAL A 431 21.30 4.64 -17.14
N TYR A 432 21.61 4.79 -15.86
CA TYR A 432 22.55 5.76 -15.34
C TYR A 432 23.68 5.05 -14.60
N VAL A 433 24.91 5.50 -14.81
CA VAL A 433 26.07 5.09 -14.02
C VAL A 433 26.60 6.32 -13.31
N LEU A 434 26.64 6.26 -11.98
CA LEU A 434 27.22 7.29 -11.14
C LEU A 434 28.46 6.73 -10.44
N ASP A 435 29.45 7.57 -10.22
CA ASP A 435 30.62 7.23 -9.42
C ASP A 435 30.28 7.16 -7.91
N ALA A 436 31.29 6.85 -7.10
CA ALA A 436 31.17 6.76 -5.65
C ALA A 436 30.65 8.07 -5.01
N ALA A 437 30.92 9.23 -5.63
CA ALA A 437 30.50 10.57 -5.18
C ALA A 437 29.11 10.99 -5.71
N GLY A 438 28.46 10.16 -6.54
CA GLY A 438 27.15 10.46 -7.13
C GLY A 438 27.20 11.43 -8.32
N ALA A 439 28.37 11.61 -8.96
CA ALA A 439 28.48 12.29 -10.25
C ALA A 439 28.31 11.28 -11.39
N PHE A 440 27.88 11.75 -12.56
CA PHE A 440 27.81 10.89 -13.75
C PHE A 440 29.19 10.35 -14.10
N ALA A 441 29.28 9.05 -14.33
CA ALA A 441 30.53 8.38 -14.68
C ALA A 441 31.15 8.96 -15.97
N ASP A 442 32.47 8.98 -16.03
CA ASP A 442 33.21 9.55 -17.16
C ASP A 442 33.20 8.67 -18.42
N SER A 443 33.99 9.04 -19.44
CA SER A 443 34.04 8.33 -20.70
C SER A 443 34.68 6.94 -20.63
N SER A 444 35.38 6.59 -19.55
CA SER A 444 36.03 5.29 -19.38
C SER A 444 35.04 4.15 -19.19
N TYR A 445 33.82 4.45 -18.75
CA TYR A 445 32.74 3.48 -18.57
C TYR A 445 31.89 3.34 -19.83
N ASP A 446 31.66 2.11 -20.28
CA ASP A 446 30.71 1.82 -21.35
C ASP A 446 30.06 0.45 -21.22
N PHE A 447 28.83 0.35 -21.73
CA PHE A 447 28.09 -0.91 -21.80
C PHE A 447 28.26 -1.56 -23.18
N ASP A 448 28.52 -2.87 -23.20
CA ASP A 448 28.45 -3.64 -24.45
C ASP A 448 26.99 -3.79 -24.94
N SER A 449 26.80 -4.38 -26.12
CA SER A 449 25.46 -4.59 -26.69
C SER A 449 24.58 -5.56 -25.88
N ALA A 450 25.16 -6.30 -24.93
CA ALA A 450 24.46 -7.18 -24.01
C ALA A 450 24.22 -6.52 -22.63
N GLY A 451 24.61 -5.25 -22.47
CA GLY A 451 24.43 -4.47 -21.26
C GLY A 451 25.39 -4.84 -20.13
N ARG A 452 26.58 -5.35 -20.45
CA ARG A 452 27.68 -5.54 -19.48
C ARG A 452 28.58 -4.32 -19.45
N LEU A 453 28.85 -3.79 -18.27
CA LEU A 453 29.80 -2.70 -18.12
C LEU A 453 31.22 -3.22 -18.41
N ASN A 454 32.06 -2.38 -19.01
CA ASN A 454 33.42 -2.73 -19.42
C ASN A 454 34.44 -2.88 -18.26
N GLY A 455 34.02 -2.67 -17.01
CA GLY A 455 34.87 -2.83 -15.83
C GLY A 455 34.10 -2.80 -14.51
N PRO A 456 34.78 -3.10 -13.38
CA PRO A 456 34.18 -3.01 -12.05
C PRO A 456 33.77 -1.58 -11.72
N LEU A 457 32.74 -1.44 -10.89
CA LEU A 457 32.21 -0.15 -10.43
C LEU A 457 32.27 -0.06 -8.91
N ASP A 458 32.77 1.08 -8.41
CA ASP A 458 32.45 1.59 -7.08
C ASP A 458 31.57 2.83 -7.27
N GLY A 459 30.26 2.68 -7.06
CA GLY A 459 29.28 3.67 -7.49
C GLY A 459 27.88 3.10 -7.68
N TRP A 460 27.01 3.84 -8.36
CA TRP A 460 25.61 3.46 -8.55
C TRP A 460 25.31 3.09 -9.99
N VAL A 461 24.50 2.05 -10.19
CA VAL A 461 23.71 1.89 -11.41
C VAL A 461 22.24 2.11 -11.09
N ARG A 462 21.59 2.96 -11.87
CA ARG A 462 20.16 3.24 -11.73
C ARG A 462 19.44 3.01 -13.04
N LEU A 463 18.22 2.49 -13.01
CA LEU A 463 17.39 2.31 -14.19
C LEU A 463 15.97 2.82 -13.95
N ALA A 464 15.37 3.41 -14.98
CA ALA A 464 13.99 3.87 -14.97
C ALA A 464 13.30 3.55 -16.30
N HIS A 465 12.04 3.13 -16.23
CA HIS A 465 11.21 2.94 -17.41
C HIS A 465 10.84 4.29 -18.02
N VAL A 466 10.97 4.44 -19.33
CA VAL A 466 10.55 5.62 -20.09
C VAL A 466 9.15 5.33 -20.63
N ILE A 467 8.13 5.94 -20.03
CA ILE A 467 6.72 5.71 -20.38
C ILE A 467 6.36 6.56 -21.59
N ALA A 468 6.80 7.82 -21.58
CA ALA A 468 6.69 8.75 -22.69
C ALA A 468 8.06 9.34 -23.05
N SER A 469 8.25 9.65 -24.34
CA SER A 469 9.55 10.15 -24.84
C SER A 469 10.08 11.40 -24.12
N ASN A 470 9.17 12.26 -23.66
CA ASN A 470 9.48 13.48 -22.92
C ASN A 470 9.89 13.24 -21.46
N ASP A 471 9.66 12.04 -20.89
CA ASP A 471 10.08 11.71 -19.52
C ASP A 471 11.60 11.72 -19.40
N THR A 472 12.32 11.48 -20.50
CA THR A 472 13.77 11.32 -20.49
C THR A 472 14.51 12.53 -19.92
N ALA A 473 14.06 13.76 -20.21
CA ALA A 473 14.69 14.96 -19.68
C ALA A 473 14.51 15.09 -18.16
N VAL A 474 13.32 14.74 -17.65
CA VAL A 474 13.02 14.74 -16.21
C VAL A 474 13.85 13.65 -15.53
N LEU A 475 13.83 12.44 -16.07
CA LEU A 475 14.61 11.33 -15.53
C LEU A 475 16.11 11.66 -15.49
N ASP A 476 16.67 12.26 -16.55
CA ASP A 476 18.07 12.65 -16.61
C ASP A 476 18.43 13.72 -15.57
N ALA A 477 17.53 14.69 -15.33
CA ALA A 477 17.73 15.79 -14.38
C ALA A 477 17.77 15.32 -12.92
N HIS A 478 16.95 14.33 -12.57
CA HIS A 478 16.82 13.82 -11.20
C HIS A 478 17.65 12.55 -10.91
N ALA A 479 18.38 12.03 -11.90
CA ALA A 479 19.13 10.77 -11.80
C ALA A 479 20.24 10.75 -10.74
N ARG A 480 20.68 11.90 -10.22
CA ARG A 480 21.73 12.01 -9.18
C ARG A 480 21.18 12.03 -7.75
N ALA A 481 19.87 12.01 -7.55
CA ALA A 481 19.23 11.92 -6.23
C ALA A 481 18.71 10.50 -5.97
N VAL A 482 19.38 9.76 -5.09
CA VAL A 482 19.04 8.36 -4.76
C VAL A 482 18.30 8.32 -3.43
N ILE A 483 17.06 7.83 -3.40
CA ILE A 483 16.34 7.60 -2.15
C ILE A 483 17.03 6.51 -1.33
N VAL A 484 17.28 6.79 -0.06
CA VAL A 484 17.89 5.84 0.90
C VAL A 484 17.10 5.72 2.20
N GLY A 485 16.06 6.53 2.37
CA GLY A 485 15.22 6.54 3.58
C GLY A 485 13.98 7.40 3.41
N CYS A 486 12.99 7.14 4.26
CA CYS A 486 11.81 7.99 4.41
C CYS A 486 11.26 7.83 5.83
N ASN A 487 11.13 8.96 6.54
CA ASN A 487 10.49 8.99 7.85
C ASN A 487 9.06 9.50 7.74
N LEU A 488 8.18 8.91 8.54
CA LEU A 488 6.81 9.37 8.70
C LEU A 488 6.74 10.38 9.84
N GLU A 489 6.15 11.54 9.55
CA GLU A 489 5.70 12.51 10.55
C GLU A 489 4.17 12.59 10.46
N VAL A 490 3.51 12.40 11.60
CA VAL A 490 2.07 12.62 11.74
C VAL A 490 1.91 13.63 12.87
N GLU A 491 1.23 14.73 12.60
CA GLU A 491 1.12 15.86 13.51
C GLU A 491 -0.34 16.24 13.76
N SER A 492 -0.56 16.89 14.90
CA SER A 492 -1.83 17.52 15.26
C SER A 492 -2.35 18.39 14.10
N GLY A 493 -3.65 18.34 13.86
CA GLY A 493 -4.31 18.88 12.68
C GLY A 493 -4.45 17.88 11.54
N GLY A 494 -4.06 16.62 11.74
CA GLY A 494 -4.12 15.58 10.71
C GLY A 494 -3.09 15.78 9.58
N VAL A 495 -1.97 16.43 9.89
CA VAL A 495 -0.90 16.66 8.91
C VAL A 495 -0.03 15.41 8.82
N VAL A 496 0.14 14.89 7.61
CA VAL A 496 1.01 13.75 7.31
C VAL A 496 2.14 14.23 6.41
N ARG A 497 3.40 13.98 6.79
CA ARG A 497 4.58 14.32 5.98
C ARG A 497 5.48 13.11 5.79
N TYR A 498 6.05 13.04 4.59
CA TYR A 498 7.11 12.10 4.25
C TYR A 498 8.45 12.85 4.21
N ALA A 499 9.28 12.62 5.21
CA ALA A 499 10.62 13.18 5.29
C ALA A 499 11.59 12.24 4.56
N PHE A 500 11.70 12.42 3.25
CA PHE A 500 12.61 11.64 2.40
C PHE A 500 14.07 11.93 2.71
N GLN A 501 14.89 10.88 2.67
CA GLN A 501 16.33 10.93 2.78
C GLN A 501 16.94 10.49 1.46
N LYS A 502 17.96 11.22 1.00
CA LYS A 502 18.64 10.93 -0.28
C LYS A 502 20.16 10.95 -0.14
N GLU A 503 20.80 10.12 -0.94
CA GLU A 503 22.22 10.20 -1.28
C GLU A 503 22.43 10.84 -2.67
N GLY A 504 23.65 11.32 -2.90
CA GLY A 504 24.06 11.94 -4.16
C GLY A 504 24.01 13.47 -4.10
N ALA A 505 23.70 14.09 -5.23
CA ALA A 505 23.83 15.53 -5.41
C ALA A 505 22.88 16.32 -4.49
N SER A 506 23.40 17.26 -3.70
CA SER A 506 22.60 18.05 -2.76
C SER A 506 21.61 18.98 -3.47
N ASP A 507 22.02 19.52 -4.62
CA ASP A 507 21.30 20.45 -5.49
C ASP A 507 20.24 19.80 -6.39
N VAL A 508 20.13 18.47 -6.39
CA VAL A 508 19.16 17.73 -7.22
C VAL A 508 18.01 17.21 -6.36
N GLU A 509 16.78 17.59 -6.67
CA GLU A 509 15.59 17.12 -5.96
C GLU A 509 15.31 15.63 -6.24
N LEU A 510 14.63 14.97 -5.30
CA LEU A 510 14.20 13.58 -5.47
C LEU A 510 12.99 13.51 -6.39
N LEU A 511 13.06 12.68 -7.44
CA LEU A 511 11.89 12.32 -8.24
C LEU A 511 11.23 11.06 -7.64
N HIS A 512 9.93 11.14 -7.40
CA HIS A 512 9.17 10.10 -6.70
C HIS A 512 7.74 10.03 -7.24
N TRP A 513 7.23 8.81 -7.47
CA TRP A 513 5.85 8.60 -7.87
C TRP A 513 4.90 8.87 -6.71
N ALA A 514 3.70 9.32 -7.05
CA ALA A 514 2.61 9.51 -6.12
C ALA A 514 1.34 8.88 -6.70
N TYR A 515 0.50 8.30 -5.84
CA TYR A 515 -0.84 7.87 -6.23
C TYR A 515 -1.76 9.08 -6.42
N GLY A 516 -2.88 8.89 -7.11
CA GLY A 516 -3.87 9.94 -7.30
C GLY A 516 -4.37 10.57 -5.99
N HIS A 517 -4.62 9.74 -4.97
CA HIS A 517 -5.05 10.22 -3.66
C HIS A 517 -3.99 11.10 -2.96
N HIS A 518 -2.69 10.86 -3.18
CA HIS A 518 -1.64 11.76 -2.69
C HIS A 518 -1.76 13.14 -3.34
N ILE A 519 -1.95 13.18 -4.66
CA ILE A 519 -2.11 14.45 -5.41
C ILE A 519 -3.35 15.20 -4.94
N ASP A 520 -4.47 14.49 -4.76
CA ASP A 520 -5.72 15.10 -4.31
C ASP A 520 -5.59 15.65 -2.89
N LEU A 521 -4.96 14.93 -1.96
CA LEU A 521 -4.74 15.40 -0.59
C LEU A 521 -3.72 16.55 -0.49
N MET A 522 -2.66 16.55 -1.29
CA MET A 522 -1.73 17.69 -1.37
C MET A 522 -2.44 18.93 -1.93
N GLY A 523 -3.31 18.78 -2.92
CA GLY A 523 -4.10 19.86 -3.50
C GLY A 523 -5.17 20.45 -2.58
N MET A 524 -5.53 19.77 -1.49
CA MET A 524 -6.43 20.30 -0.45
C MET A 524 -5.73 21.28 0.51
N GLN A 525 -4.39 21.35 0.51
CA GLN A 525 -3.67 22.40 1.22
C GLN A 525 -3.76 23.71 0.43
N SER A 526 -4.74 24.55 0.77
CA SER A 526 -4.75 25.96 0.38
C SER A 526 -3.72 26.75 1.21
N GLU A 527 -2.42 26.42 1.10
CA GLU A 527 -1.34 27.31 1.51
C GLU A 527 -0.37 27.57 0.33
N PRO A 528 0.03 28.82 0.04
CA PRO A 528 0.80 29.18 -1.15
C PRO A 528 2.24 28.62 -1.22
N ASP A 529 2.78 28.11 -0.11
CA ASP A 529 4.23 27.90 0.04
C ASP A 529 4.69 26.44 -0.14
N LEU A 530 3.79 25.51 -0.49
CA LEU A 530 4.09 24.09 -0.73
C LEU A 530 3.73 23.61 -2.14
N LEU A 531 4.01 24.44 -3.15
CA LEU A 531 4.01 24.00 -4.54
C LEU A 531 5.25 23.13 -4.80
N GLN A 532 5.21 21.85 -4.41
CA GLN A 532 5.94 20.83 -5.16
C GLN A 532 5.25 20.69 -6.51
N THR A 533 6.01 20.91 -7.58
CA THR A 533 5.53 20.93 -8.97
C THR A 533 5.01 19.57 -9.41
N PHE A 534 3.73 19.30 -9.16
CA PHE A 534 2.97 18.24 -9.80
C PHE A 534 2.01 18.88 -10.82
N SER A 535 2.42 18.90 -12.09
CA SER A 535 1.62 19.46 -13.19
C SER A 535 0.45 18.54 -13.53
N ARG A 536 -0.75 18.84 -13.00
CA ARG A 536 -2.01 18.21 -13.41
C ARG A 536 -2.41 18.71 -14.81
N LYS A 537 -2.23 17.90 -15.87
CA LYS A 537 -3.00 18.06 -17.12
C LYS A 537 -4.05 16.97 -17.21
N LYS A 538 -5.31 17.39 -17.30
CA LYS A 538 -6.45 16.52 -17.62
C LYS A 538 -6.14 15.76 -18.91
N HIS A 539 -6.19 14.43 -18.81
CA HIS A 539 -5.96 13.42 -19.85
C HIS A 539 -4.49 13.05 -20.09
N GLY A 540 -4.05 12.01 -19.37
CA GLY A 540 -2.79 11.31 -19.58
C GLY A 540 -1.58 12.05 -19.02
N ASN A 541 -0.78 11.32 -18.23
CA ASN A 541 0.53 11.67 -17.67
C ASN A 541 0.49 12.15 -16.20
N LEU A 542 1.12 11.35 -15.34
CA LEU A 542 1.70 11.74 -14.06
C LEU A 542 3.14 12.20 -14.34
N VAL A 543 3.52 13.39 -13.86
CA VAL A 543 4.92 13.78 -13.62
C VAL A 543 5.16 13.60 -12.14
#